data_AF-A0AAU8FW21-F1
#
_entry.id   AF-A0AAU8FW21-F1
#
_cell.length_a   1.000
_cell.length_b   1.000
_cell.length_c   1.000
_cell.angle_alpha   90.00
_cell.angle_beta   90.00
_cell.angle_gamma   90.00
#
_symmetry.space_group_name_H-M   'P 1'
#
loop_
_entity.id
_entity.type
_entity.pdbx_description
1 polymer ?
#
loop_
_entity_poly.entity_id
_entity_poly.type
_entity_poly.pdbx_seq_one_letter_code
_entity_poly.pdbx_strand_id
1 'polypeptide(L)' 'MTADLPTYTETWPLLTSADRRRLDELDAAQREILERLLAVPADEVDAPLFAELQVERLRVYRTVVSHAGGRSSPPPAG' A
#
# COMPACT_ATOMS: atom_id res chain seq x y z
N MET A 1 6.26 -10.35 -21.04
CA MET A 1 6.72 -10.85 -19.73
C MET A 1 5.93 -10.15 -18.66
N THR A 2 4.90 -10.81 -18.11
CA THR A 2 4.28 -10.39 -16.86
C THR A 2 5.34 -10.59 -15.77
N ALA A 3 5.84 -9.49 -15.20
CA ALA A 3 6.70 -9.57 -14.03
C ALA A 3 5.89 -10.25 -12.92
N ASP A 4 6.47 -11.30 -12.32
CA ASP A 4 5.86 -11.97 -11.17
C ASP A 4 5.79 -10.95 -10.03
N LEU A 5 4.60 -10.42 -9.76
CA LEU A 5 4.41 -9.40 -8.74
C LEU A 5 4.43 -10.10 -7.37
N PRO A 6 5.25 -9.63 -6.42
CA PRO A 6 5.32 -10.25 -5.11
C PRO A 6 3.93 -10.29 -4.45
N THR A 7 3.57 -11.44 -3.95
CA THR A 7 2.33 -11.64 -3.21
C THR A 7 2.40 -10.92 -1.86
N TYR A 8 1.24 -10.67 -1.25
CA TYR A 8 1.14 -10.08 0.08
C TYR A 8 2.00 -10.82 1.11
N THR A 9 1.97 -12.15 1.08
CA THR A 9 2.70 -13.02 2.00
C THR A 9 4.21 -12.88 1.85
N GLU A 10 4.70 -12.57 0.65
CA GLU A 10 6.13 -12.34 0.37
C GLU A 10 6.57 -10.92 0.75
N THR A 11 5.67 -9.93 0.66
CA THR A 11 5.97 -8.54 0.99
C THR A 11 5.82 -8.19 2.46
N TRP A 12 4.89 -8.82 3.17
CA TRP A 12 4.60 -8.54 4.58
C TRP A 12 5.80 -8.68 5.54
N PRO A 13 6.66 -9.72 5.40
CA PRO A 13 7.85 -9.86 6.24
C PRO A 13 8.90 -8.77 5.97
N LEU A 14 8.88 -8.14 4.79
CA LEU A 14 9.86 -7.14 4.35
C LEU A 14 9.52 -5.73 4.84
N LEU A 15 8.32 -5.52 5.38
CA LEU A 15 7.87 -4.24 5.91
C LEU A 15 8.61 -3.89 7.21
N THR A 16 9.10 -2.66 7.29
CA THR A 16 9.62 -2.10 8.54
C THR A 16 8.48 -1.78 9.51
N SER A 17 8.81 -1.55 10.79
CA SER A 17 7.83 -1.09 11.78
C SER A 17 7.20 0.26 11.39
N ALA A 18 7.93 1.11 10.67
CA ALA A 18 7.41 2.38 10.16
C ALA A 18 6.43 2.17 9.01
N ASP A 19 6.72 1.26 8.08
CA ASP A 19 5.81 0.90 6.99
C ASP A 19 4.49 0.32 7.52
N ARG A 20 4.59 -0.56 8.54
CA ARG A 20 3.41 -1.14 9.19
C ARG A 20 2.56 -0.06 9.88
N ARG A 21 3.20 0.86 10.62
CA ARG A 21 2.49 2.00 11.21
C ARG A 21 1.79 2.85 10.15
N ARG A 22 2.46 3.08 9.01
CA ARG A 22 1.86 3.84 7.91
C ARG A 22 0.66 3.11 7.30
N LEU A 23 0.70 1.79 7.19
CA LEU A 23 -0.45 0.99 6.77
C LEU A 23 -1.60 1.07 7.78
N ASP A 24 -1.31 1.02 9.08
CA ASP A 24 -2.32 1.16 10.14
C ASP A 24 -3.00 2.54 10.08
N GLU A 25 -2.24 3.62 9.86
CA GLU A 25 -2.79 4.97 9.65
C GLU A 25 -3.72 5.04 8.42
N LEU A 26 -3.33 4.39 7.32
CA LEU A 26 -4.15 4.32 6.11
C LEU A 26 -5.43 3.50 6.34
N ASP A 27 -5.36 2.40 7.11
CA ASP A 27 -6.52 1.61 7.50
C ASP A 27 -7.49 2.42 8.38
N ALA A 28 -6.97 3.20 9.32
CA ALA A 28 -7.77 4.09 10.17
C ALA A 28 -8.47 5.18 9.34
N ALA A 29 -7.73 5.86 8.45
CA ALA A 29 -8.29 6.89 7.58
C ALA A 29 -9.35 6.33 6.62
N GLN A 30 -9.11 5.13 6.08
CA GLN A 30 -10.08 4.45 5.22
C GLN A 30 -11.36 4.11 5.99
N ARG A 31 -11.24 3.66 7.25
CA ARG A 31 -12.40 3.38 8.10
C ARG A 31 -13.21 4.65 8.37
N GLU A 32 -12.56 5.75 8.71
CA GLU A 32 -13.22 7.03 8.96
C GLU A 32 -13.99 7.52 7.72
N ILE A 33 -13.39 7.41 6.53
CA ILE A 33 -14.08 7.74 5.28
C ILE A 33 -15.28 6.83 5.09
N LEU A 34 -15.13 5.51 5.23
CA LEU A 34 -16.25 4.58 5.05
C LEU A 34 -17.39 4.83 6.05
N GLU A 35 -17.08 5.12 7.31
CA GLU A 35 -18.06 5.51 8.32
C GLU A 35 -18.80 6.79 7.93
N ARG A 36 -18.07 7.79 7.42
CA ARG A 36 -18.67 9.03 6.91
C ARG A 36 -19.55 8.78 5.68
N LEU A 37 -19.11 7.94 4.75
CA LEU A 37 -19.89 7.58 3.56
C LEU A 37 -21.17 6.82 3.92
N LEU A 38 -21.13 5.97 4.94
CA LEU A 38 -22.32 5.27 5.44
C LEU A 38 -23.30 6.22 6.14
N ALA A 39 -22.82 7.34 6.71
CA ALA A 39 -23.63 8.32 7.40
C ALA A 39 -24.21 9.41 6.48
N VAL A 40 -23.70 9.54 5.25
CA VAL A 40 -24.08 10.60 4.29
C VAL A 40 -25.00 10.00 3.21
N PRO A 41 -26.10 10.67 2.82
CA PRO A 41 -26.93 10.25 1.69
C PRO A 41 -26.08 10.08 0.42
N ALA A 42 -26.35 9.05 -0.38
CA ALA A 42 -25.53 8.69 -1.54
C ALA A 42 -25.32 9.84 -2.55
N ASP A 43 -26.24 10.80 -2.54
CA ASP A 43 -26.32 11.98 -3.39
C ASP A 43 -25.30 13.07 -3.01
N GLU A 44 -24.70 12.99 -1.82
CA GLU A 44 -23.77 13.98 -1.25
C GLU A 44 -22.34 13.42 -1.08
N VAL A 45 -22.10 12.20 -1.56
CA VAL A 45 -20.82 11.49 -1.40
C VAL A 45 -19.80 11.91 -2.45
N ASP A 46 -18.78 12.64 -2.01
CA ASP A 46 -17.57 12.91 -2.81
C ASP A 46 -16.54 11.80 -2.55
N ALA A 47 -16.49 10.80 -3.45
CA ALA A 47 -15.59 9.64 -3.37
C ALA A 47 -14.08 9.83 -3.73
N PRO A 48 -13.54 11.01 -4.13
CA PRO A 48 -12.12 11.16 -4.46
C PRO A 48 -11.14 10.73 -3.34
N LEU A 49 -11.51 11.00 -2.08
CA LEU A 49 -10.67 10.70 -0.90
C LEU A 49 -10.34 9.20 -0.75
N PHE A 50 -11.26 8.31 -1.12
CA PHE A 50 -11.03 6.87 -1.00
C PHE A 50 -10.01 6.38 -2.03
N ALA A 51 -10.05 6.90 -3.26
CA ALA A 51 -9.12 6.54 -4.32
C ALA A 51 -7.68 6.96 -4.00
N GLU A 52 -7.50 8.15 -3.41
CA GLU A 52 -6.18 8.66 -3.00
C GLU A 52 -5.53 7.77 -1.92
N LEU A 53 -6.32 7.27 -0.97
CA LEU A 53 -5.83 6.32 0.03
C LEU A 53 -5.36 4.99 -0.58
N GLN A 54 -6.07 4.48 -1.60
CA GLN A 54 -5.64 3.26 -2.29
C GLN A 54 -4.33 3.45 -3.05
N VAL A 55 -4.16 4.61 -3.71
CA VAL A 55 -2.91 4.96 -4.39
C VAL A 55 -1.76 5.02 -3.39
N GLU A 56 -1.96 5.63 -2.23
CA GLU A 56 -0.92 5.74 -1.21
C GLU A 56 -0.54 4.38 -0.61
N ARG A 57 -1.52 3.51 -0.34
CA ARG A 57 -1.28 2.12 0.08
C ARG A 57 -0.42 1.35 -0.94
N LEU A 58 -0.72 1.49 -2.23
CA LEU A 58 0.07 0.88 -3.30
C LEU A 58 1.49 1.41 -3.39
N ARG A 59 1.72 2.70 -3.07
CA ARG A 59 3.08 3.27 -3.02
C ARG A 59 3.90 2.64 -1.90
N VAL A 60 3.33 2.44 -0.72
CA VAL A 60 4.03 1.77 0.41
C VAL A 60 4.51 0.38 0.00
N TYR A 61 3.62 -0.43 -0.59
CA TYR A 61 3.99 -1.78 -1.06
C TYR A 61 5.06 -1.75 -2.16
N ARG A 62 4.94 -0.84 -3.13
CA ARG A 62 5.92 -0.74 -4.23
C ARG A 62 7.30 -0.36 -3.72
N THR A 63 7.38 0.58 -2.78
CA THR A 63 8.64 0.96 -2.13
C THR A 63 9.31 -0.27 -1.54
N VAL A 64 8.57 -1.09 -0.80
CA VAL A 64 9.10 -2.30 -0.14
C VAL A 64 9.60 -3.32 -1.15
N VAL A 65 8.85 -3.54 -2.23
CA VAL A 65 9.25 -4.42 -3.35
C VAL A 65 10.53 -3.92 -4.02
N SER A 66 10.65 -2.61 -4.30
CA SER A 66 11.85 -2.03 -4.90
C SER A 66 13.09 -2.20 -4.02
N HIS A 67 12.95 -2.06 -2.70
CA HIS A 67 14.06 -2.28 -1.75
C HIS A 67 14.45 -3.76 -1.64
N ALA A 68 13.51 -4.67 -1.82
CA ALA A 68 13.76 -6.11 -1.82
C ALA A 68 14.43 -6.59 -3.11
N GLY A 69 13.98 -6.10 -4.27
CA GLY A 69 14.57 -6.41 -5.58
C GLY A 69 15.99 -5.87 -5.77
N GLY A 70 16.34 -4.75 -5.12
CA GLY A 70 17.69 -4.19 -5.14
C GLY A 70 18.74 -5.00 -4.36
N ARG A 71 18.31 -5.96 -3.51
CA ARG A 71 19.22 -6.81 -2.72
C ARG A 71 19.60 -8.14 -3.39
N SER A 72 19.09 -8.40 -4.61
CA SER A 72 19.25 -9.71 -5.28
C SER A 72 20.15 -9.71 -6.53
N SER A 73 20.96 -8.66 -6.76
CA SER A 73 21.95 -8.69 -7.86
C SER A 73 23.31 -9.13 -7.32
N PRO A 74 23.83 -10.33 -7.67
CA PRO A 74 25.21 -10.68 -7.35
C PRO A 74 26.18 -9.77 -8.12
N PRO A 75 27.37 -9.46 -7.56
CA PRO A 75 28.36 -8.65 -8.27
C PRO A 75 28.79 -9.37 -9.56
N PRO A 76 29.11 -8.63 -10.64
CA PRO A 76 29.61 -9.24 -11.87
C PRO A 76 30.87 -10.04 -11.55
N ALA A 77 30.88 -11.32 -11.93
CA ALA A 77 32.10 -12.12 -11.91
C ALA A 77 33.09 -11.47 -12.88
N GLY A 78 34.22 -11.01 -12.34
CA GLY A 78 35.34 -10.48 -13.12
C GLY A 78 36.04 -11.55 -13.95
#